data_AF-A0AAD6QRY3-F1
#
_entry.id   AF-A0AAD6QRY3-F1
#
_cell.length_a   1.000
_cell.length_b   1.000
_cell.length_c   1.000
_cell.angle_alpha   90.00
_cell.angle_beta   90.00
_cell.angle_gamma   90.00
#
_symmetry.space_group_name_H-M   'P 1'
#
loop_
_entity.id
_entity.type
_entity.pdbx_description
1 polymer ?
#
loop_
_entity_poly.entity_id
_entity_poly.type
_entity_poly.pdbx_seq_one_letter_code
_entity_poly.pdbx_strand_id
1 'polypeptide(L)'
;MVPEKIVHHIVQELLGHDNKVCPAEENVEATCQFFNTIGKQLDESPRSRHINDVYFGQLKELSSNPQLAPRLRFIVQDVLDLRMNNWIPRREEVRLLSCQFLI
;
A
#
# COMPACT_ATOMS: atom_id res chain seq x y z
N MET A 1 -12.73 9.65 9.58
CA MET A 1 -12.42 8.31 9.03
C MET A 1 -12.62 8.36 7.52
N VAL A 2 -11.72 7.74 6.75
CA VAL A 2 -11.82 7.68 5.29
C VAL A 2 -12.95 6.70 4.92
N PRO A 3 -13.94 7.10 4.09
CA PRO A 3 -15.00 6.20 3.66
C PRO A 3 -14.46 5.04 2.83
N GLU A 4 -14.97 3.82 3.10
CA GLU A 4 -14.61 2.58 2.40
C GLU A 4 -14.73 2.69 0.88
N LYS A 5 -15.77 3.39 0.40
CA LYS A 5 -16.00 3.61 -1.03
C LYS A 5 -14.86 4.36 -1.72
N ILE A 6 -14.23 5.31 -1.01
CA ILE A 6 -13.11 6.10 -1.54
C ILE A 6 -11.87 5.21 -1.64
N VAL A 7 -11.58 4.43 -0.59
CA VAL A 7 -10.49 3.45 -0.59
C VAL A 7 -10.65 2.47 -1.74
N HIS A 8 -11.86 1.93 -1.89
CA HIS A 8 -12.16 0.97 -2.93
C HIS A 8 -11.92 1.54 -4.33
N HIS A 9 -12.45 2.74 -4.58
CA HIS A 9 -12.28 3.42 -5.86
C HIS A 9 -10.80 3.69 -6.17
N ILE A 10 -10.04 4.26 -5.22
CA ILE A 10 -8.61 4.55 -5.43
C ILE A 10 -7.83 3.28 -5.77
N VAL A 11 -8.00 2.21 -4.99
CA VAL A 11 -7.22 0.98 -5.22
C VAL A 11 -7.63 0.30 -6.54
N GLN A 12 -8.91 0.35 -6.93
CA GLN A 12 -9.33 -0.17 -8.24
C GLN A 12 -8.80 0.64 -9.42
N GLU A 13 -8.69 1.97 -9.29
CA GLU A 13 -8.06 2.80 -10.31
C GLU A 13 -6.56 2.50 -10.46
N LEU A 14 -5.87 2.23 -9.35
CA LEU A 14 -4.43 1.94 -9.36
C LEU A 14 -4.11 0.51 -9.82
N LEU A 15 -4.70 -0.50 -9.18
CA LEU A 15 -4.37 -1.91 -9.45
C LEU A 15 -5.21 -2.53 -10.58
N GLY A 16 -6.26 -1.85 -11.01
CA GLY A 16 -7.20 -2.37 -12.01
C GLY A 16 -8.25 -3.30 -11.41
N HIS A 17 -9.17 -3.73 -12.29
CA HIS A 17 -10.28 -4.63 -11.92
C HIS A 17 -9.93 -6.12 -12.06
N ASP A 18 -8.87 -6.46 -12.79
CA ASP A 18 -8.46 -7.84 -13.07
C ASP A 18 -7.02 -8.09 -12.62
N ASN A 19 -6.84 -8.98 -11.64
CA ASN A 19 -5.54 -9.35 -11.08
C ASN A 19 -4.63 -10.11 -12.07
N LYS A 20 -5.13 -10.47 -13.27
CA LYS A 20 -4.36 -11.23 -14.26
C LYS A 20 -3.28 -10.42 -14.97
N VAL A 21 -3.41 -9.10 -15.00
CA VAL A 21 -2.43 -8.22 -15.64
C VAL A 21 -1.56 -7.58 -14.57
N CYS A 22 -0.23 -7.67 -14.74
CA CYS A 22 0.68 -6.96 -13.86
C CYS A 22 0.42 -5.45 -13.96
N PRO A 23 0.07 -4.75 -12.86
CA PRO A 23 -0.16 -3.31 -12.88
C PRO A 23 1.12 -2.54 -13.27
N ALA A 24 0.94 -1.29 -13.71
CA ALA A 24 2.05 -0.39 -13.96
C ALA A 24 2.86 -0.16 -12.67
N GLU A 25 4.18 -0.04 -12.81
CA GLU A 25 5.10 0.11 -11.69
C GLU A 25 4.75 1.29 -10.77
N GLU A 26 4.41 2.43 -11.39
CA GLU A 26 3.98 3.65 -10.71
C GLU A 26 2.70 3.45 -9.88
N ASN A 27 1.77 2.63 -10.35
CA ASN A 27 0.53 2.36 -9.65
C ASN A 27 0.75 1.46 -8.42
N VAL A 28 1.65 0.49 -8.52
CA VAL A 28 2.05 -0.36 -7.39
C VAL A 28 2.71 0.49 -6.30
N GLU A 29 3.64 1.37 -6.69
CA GLU A 29 4.29 2.29 -5.75
C GLU A 29 3.29 3.25 -5.09
N ALA A 30 2.41 3.86 -5.88
CA ALA A 30 1.35 4.75 -5.38
C ALA A 30 0.40 4.02 -4.40
N THR A 31 0.05 2.76 -4.69
CA THR A 31 -0.77 1.93 -3.81
C THR A 31 -0.08 1.66 -2.47
N CYS A 32 1.21 1.34 -2.50
CA CYS A 32 1.99 1.13 -1.27
C CYS A 32 2.08 2.41 -0.42
N GLN A 33 2.34 3.57 -1.05
CA GLN A 33 2.37 4.86 -0.36
C GLN A 33 1.01 5.25 0.25
N PHE A 34 -0.06 4.95 -0.47
CA PHE A 34 -1.42 5.15 0.03
C PHE A 34 -1.67 4.35 1.32
N PHE A 35 -1.31 3.05 1.33
CA PHE A 35 -1.44 2.22 2.52
C PHE A 35 -0.50 2.62 3.66
N ASN A 36 0.71 3.09 3.38
CA ASN A 36 1.59 3.66 4.43
C ASN A 36 0.94 4.85 5.15
N THR A 37 0.10 5.62 4.44
CA THR A 37 -0.52 6.82 5.00
C THR A 37 -1.80 6.51 5.78
N ILE A 38 -2.70 5.71 5.20
CA ILE A 38 -4.05 5.51 5.77
C ILE A 38 -4.31 4.10 6.31
N GLY A 39 -3.41 3.15 6.07
CA GLY A 39 -3.65 1.74 6.31
C GLY A 39 -3.93 1.41 7.78
N LYS A 40 -3.23 2.06 8.72
CA LYS A 40 -3.52 1.95 10.16
C LYS A 40 -4.96 2.34 10.49
N GLN A 41 -5.41 3.47 9.95
CA GLN A 41 -6.76 3.99 10.18
C GLN A 41 -7.83 3.06 9.58
N LEU A 42 -7.50 2.32 8.52
CA LEU A 42 -8.41 1.31 7.94
C LEU A 42 -8.51 0.05 8.80
N ASP A 43 -7.42 -0.36 9.45
CA ASP A 43 -7.41 -1.52 10.34
C ASP A 43 -8.07 -1.28 11.71
N GLU A 44 -8.10 -0.03 12.16
CA GLU A 44 -8.76 0.36 13.42
C GLU A 44 -10.29 0.22 13.38
N SER A 45 -10.89 0.27 12.18
CA SER A 45 -12.33 0.07 12.01
C SER A 45 -12.63 -1.38 11.55
N PRO A 46 -13.45 -2.15 12.30
CA PRO A 46 -13.75 -3.54 11.96
C PRO A 46 -14.35 -3.73 10.56
N ARG A 47 -15.15 -2.78 10.10
CA ARG A 47 -15.83 -2.83 8.79
C ARG A 47 -14.85 -2.64 7.63
N SER A 48 -13.93 -1.69 7.77
CA SER A 48 -12.89 -1.40 6.77
C SER A 48 -11.74 -2.40 6.81
N ARG A 49 -11.48 -3.04 7.95
CA ARG A 49 -10.44 -4.07 8.07
C ARG A 49 -10.66 -5.23 7.10
N HIS A 50 -11.90 -5.70 6.96
CA HIS A 50 -12.20 -6.77 6.00
C HIS A 50 -11.88 -6.37 4.55
N ILE A 51 -12.17 -5.13 4.19
CA ILE A 51 -11.83 -4.58 2.87
C ILE A 51 -10.31 -4.48 2.72
N ASN A 52 -9.61 -4.05 3.76
CA ASN A 52 -8.16 -3.96 3.78
C ASN A 52 -7.50 -5.34 3.65
N ASP A 53 -8.10 -6.39 4.22
CA ASP A 53 -7.64 -7.79 4.06
C ASP A 53 -7.65 -8.23 2.58
N VAL A 54 -8.69 -7.86 1.83
CA VAL A 54 -8.78 -8.16 0.38
C VAL A 54 -7.62 -7.52 -0.37
N TYR A 55 -7.35 -6.23 -0.13
CA TYR A 55 -6.28 -5.52 -0.82
C TYR A 55 -4.88 -6.01 -0.47
N PHE A 56 -4.64 -6.34 0.80
CA PHE A 56 -3.37 -6.93 1.19
C PHE A 56 -3.20 -8.35 0.65
N GLY A 57 -4.29 -9.06 0.37
CA GLY A 57 -4.27 -10.29 -0.42
C GLY A 57 -3.71 -10.07 -1.82
N GLN A 58 -4.19 -9.05 -2.54
CA GLN A 58 -3.68 -8.68 -3.87
C GLN A 58 -2.21 -8.24 -3.82
N LEU A 59 -1.82 -7.43 -2.83
CA LEU A 59 -0.42 -7.03 -2.63
C LEU A 59 0.48 -8.25 -2.38
N LYS A 60 -0.01 -9.24 -1.63
CA LYS A 60 0.73 -10.49 -1.40
C LYS A 60 0.92 -11.30 -2.69
N GLU A 61 -0.06 -11.32 -3.58
CA GLU A 61 0.10 -11.93 -4.90
C GLU A 61 1.18 -11.18 -5.71
N LEU A 62 1.14 -9.85 -5.71
CA LEU A 62 2.11 -8.99 -6.40
C LEU A 62 3.54 -9.17 -5.87
N SER A 63 3.74 -9.35 -4.55
CA SER A 63 5.09 -9.55 -3.99
C SER A 63 5.77 -10.83 -4.50
N SER A 64 4.97 -11.81 -4.92
CA SER A 64 5.44 -13.07 -5.51
C SER A 64 5.44 -13.09 -7.05
N ASN A 65 4.91 -12.05 -7.70
CA ASN A 65 4.77 -12.01 -9.15
C ASN A 65 6.14 -11.83 -9.85
N PRO A 66 6.58 -12.78 -10.70
CA PRO A 66 7.87 -12.68 -11.39
C PRO A 66 7.94 -11.56 -12.44
N GLN A 67 6.80 -11.04 -12.91
CA GLN A 67 6.73 -9.93 -13.86
C GLN A 67 6.98 -8.57 -13.19
N LEU A 68 6.84 -8.48 -11.86
CA LEU A 68 7.06 -7.26 -11.11
C LEU A 68 8.55 -7.07 -10.82
N ALA A 69 9.07 -5.86 -11.08
CA ALA A 69 10.47 -5.54 -10.82
C ALA A 69 10.87 -5.88 -9.37
N PRO A 70 12.08 -6.46 -9.13
CA PRO A 70 12.52 -6.83 -7.80
C PRO A 70 12.40 -5.70 -6.77
N ARG A 71 12.72 -4.45 -7.15
CA ARG A 71 12.58 -3.26 -6.31
C ARG A 71 11.14 -3.11 -5.79
N LEU A 72 10.14 -3.25 -6.66
CA LEU A 72 8.75 -3.10 -6.26
C LEU A 72 8.27 -4.26 -5.38
N ARG A 73 8.75 -5.48 -5.63
CA ARG A 73 8.49 -6.60 -4.71
C ARG A 73 8.97 -6.32 -3.29
N PHE A 74 10.13 -5.66 -3.13
CA PHE A 74 10.60 -5.21 -1.82
C PHE A 74 9.69 -4.13 -1.20
N ILE A 75 9.28 -3.11 -1.98
CA ILE A 75 8.37 -2.06 -1.49
C ILE A 75 7.03 -2.65 -1.04
N VAL A 76 6.48 -3.59 -1.82
CA VAL A 76 5.26 -4.30 -1.47
C VAL A 76 5.46 -5.14 -0.21
N GLN A 77 6.58 -5.85 -0.09
CA GLN A 77 6.88 -6.63 1.12
C GLN A 77 7.02 -5.72 2.36
N ASP A 78 7.59 -4.52 2.21
CA ASP A 78 7.72 -3.57 3.32
C ASP A 78 6.36 -3.10 3.85
N VAL A 79 5.38 -2.84 2.98
CA VAL A 79 4.02 -2.46 3.45
C VAL A 79 3.28 -3.65 4.05
N LEU A 80 3.47 -4.88 3.53
CA LEU A 80 2.94 -6.10 4.14
C LEU A 80 3.51 -6.31 5.56
N ASP A 81 4.83 -6.18 5.72
CA ASP A 81 5.54 -6.28 6.99
C ASP A 81 5.08 -5.19 7.98
N LEU A 82 4.88 -3.95 7.49
CA LEU A 82 4.39 -2.83 8.31
C LEU A 82 3.03 -3.17 8.93
N ARG A 83 2.11 -3.72 8.14
CA ARG A 83 0.79 -4.15 8.64
C ARG A 83 0.90 -5.32 9.61
N MET A 84 1.75 -6.31 9.32
CA MET A 84 2.02 -7.44 10.23
C MET A 84 2.59 -6.97 11.58
N ASN A 85 3.34 -5.88 11.58
CA ASN A 85 3.89 -5.24 12.77
C ASN A 85 2.94 -4.21 13.40
N ASN A 86 1.62 -4.36 13.21
CA ASN A 86 0.59 -3.46 13.74
C ASN A 86 0.81 -1.97 13.39
N TRP A 87 1.30 -1.69 12.18
CA TRP A 87 1.58 -0.34 11.68
C TRP A 87 2.63 0.41 12.49
N ILE A 88 3.55 -0.32 13.14
CA ILE A 88 4.70 0.24 13.83
C ILE A 88 5.90 0.25 12.85
N PRO A 89 6.39 1.42 12.42
CA PRO A 89 7.53 1.51 11.51
C PRO A 89 8.79 0.91 12.15
N ARG A 90 9.54 0.10 11.39
CA ARG A 90 10.81 -0.50 11.85
C ARG A 90 11.94 0.51 12.01
N ARG A 91 11.86 1.63 11.29
CA ARG A 91 12.75 2.79 11.38
C ARG A 91 11.87 4.03 11.40
N GLU A 92 12.24 5.04 12.18
CA GLU A 92 11.70 6.39 12.01
C GLU A 92 12.01 6.80 10.57
N GLU A 93 11.02 6.72 9.68
CA GLU A 93 11.09 7.51 8.46
C GLU A 93 11.08 8.95 8.95
N VAL A 94 12.28 9.53 9.03
CA VAL A 94 12.42 10.98 9.00
C VAL A 94 11.69 11.38 7.74
N ARG A 95 10.46 11.88 7.89
CA ARG A 95 9.73 12.57 6.85
C ARG A 95 10.56 13.79 6.50
N LEU A 96 11.61 13.60 5.70
CA LEU A 96 12.28 14.65 4.96
C LEU A 96 11.32 15.07 3.86
N LEU A 97 10.21 15.70 4.28
CA LEU A 97 9.42 16.58 3.46
C LEU A 97 10.34 17.75 3.10
N SER A 98 11.08 17.58 2.00
CA SER A 98 11.11 18.54 0.88
C SER A 98 11.33 20.05 1.11
N CYS A 99 11.75 20.55 2.29
CA CYS A 99 11.95 21.99 2.51
C CYS A 99 13.14 22.37 3.42
N GLN A 100 14.36 21.86 3.16
CA GLN A 100 15.56 22.43 3.81
C GLN A 100 16.80 22.55 2.92
N PHE A 101 16.60 22.71 1.60
CA PHE A 101 17.64 23.22 0.68
C PHE A 101 17.14 24.48 -0.04
N LEU A 102 16.68 25.45 0.74
CA LEU A 102 16.44 26.82 0.28
C LEU A 102 16.64 27.80 1.46
N ILE A 103 17.86 27.81 1.99
CA ILE A 103 18.55 28.99 2.54
C ILE A 103 19.99 28.91 2.08
#